data_AF-A0A854WE61-F1
#
_entry.id   AF-A0A854WE61-F1
#
_cell.length_a   1.000
_cell.length_b   1.000
_cell.length_c   1.000
_cell.angle_alpha   90.00
_cell.angle_beta   90.00
_cell.angle_gamma   90.00
#
_symmetry.space_group_name_H-M   'P 1'
#
loop_
_entity.id
_entity.type
_entity.pdbx_description
1 polymer ?
#
loop_
_entity_poly.entity_id
_entity_poly.type
_entity_poly.pdbx_seq_one_letter_code
_entity_poly.pdbx_strand_id
1 'polypeptide(L)'
;MAIQTNKELRNKLIYCVYTRYFSDEGTFAAVEKELDRIKNLGTDIIWFLPIYPIGKVNRKGIAGSPYAISDYRAINPEFGTMADFEHLVSEIHNRGMKVMIDIVFNHTSPDSLLVQEHPEWFYHKEDGSFGNRVGDWTDIIDLDYANKDLWNYQIATLTMWAEKGVDGFRCDVAPLVPMAFWNQARQAVSEINPDHIWLSESIDFGFLRELRNRNLIAHSDSEVYQAFDITYDYDMRGFFDNYLQGKIPLTRYAEALSQQDLIFPANYIKLRNLENHDTKRIASLVTNHEQLRQWTAFEFFQKGTSLIYNGQEVCDAVEPSLFETGTVAWDGQYNISDYITKLASLKKGLSLDANYEIQASDETDSVVIAYFSDKVETVGVFSFKGRTGETDLPLEDGNYINQLTDETVVVTDGKVDLSQTPIWISL
;
A
#
# COMPACT_ATOMS: atom_id res chain seq x y z
N MET A 1 -1.98 -3.68 17.31
CA MET A 1 -2.04 -4.65 16.19
C MET A 1 -3.09 -5.67 16.57
N ALA A 2 -3.92 -6.12 15.63
CA ALA A 2 -4.87 -7.17 15.92
C ALA A 2 -4.05 -8.34 16.46
N ILE A 3 -4.48 -8.91 17.57
CA ILE A 3 -3.68 -9.93 18.27
C ILE A 3 -3.37 -11.10 17.31
N GLN A 4 -4.26 -11.35 16.34
CA GLN A 4 -4.13 -12.38 15.32
C GLN A 4 -3.29 -12.02 14.09
N THR A 5 -2.67 -10.83 14.01
CA THR A 5 -1.93 -10.46 12.80
C THR A 5 -0.75 -11.40 12.56
N ASN A 6 -0.77 -12.04 11.38
CA ASN A 6 0.25 -12.98 10.95
C ASN A 6 1.46 -12.25 10.33
N LYS A 7 2.63 -12.38 10.96
CA LYS A 7 3.89 -11.79 10.49
C LYS A 7 4.32 -12.26 9.10
N GLU A 8 3.83 -13.40 8.61
CA GLU A 8 4.09 -13.89 7.24
C GLU A 8 3.72 -12.85 6.16
N LEU A 9 2.78 -11.95 6.46
CA LEU A 9 2.43 -10.82 5.57
C LEU A 9 3.62 -9.89 5.30
N ARG A 10 4.65 -9.83 6.17
CA ARG A 10 5.88 -9.04 5.95
C ARG A 10 6.64 -9.48 4.70
N ASN A 11 6.52 -10.73 4.30
CA ASN A 11 7.24 -11.27 3.15
C ASN A 11 6.38 -11.32 1.88
N LYS A 12 5.18 -10.70 1.91
CA LYS A 12 4.24 -10.70 0.80
C LYS A 12 4.43 -9.49 -0.12
N LEU A 13 4.05 -9.70 -1.37
CA LEU A 13 3.89 -8.65 -2.37
C LEU A 13 2.40 -8.43 -2.68
N ILE A 14 1.96 -7.19 -2.49
CA ILE A 14 0.66 -6.70 -2.97
C ILE A 14 0.86 -6.05 -4.34
N TYR A 15 0.02 -6.42 -5.31
CA TYR A 15 -0.04 -5.76 -6.61
C TYR A 15 -1.37 -5.00 -6.71
N CYS A 16 -1.32 -3.68 -6.81
CA CYS A 16 -2.49 -2.81 -6.84
C CYS A 16 -2.92 -2.51 -8.28
N VAL A 17 -4.19 -2.79 -8.57
CA VAL A 17 -4.84 -2.67 -9.86
C VAL A 17 -5.88 -1.56 -9.82
N TYR A 18 -5.67 -0.54 -10.64
CA TYR A 18 -6.71 0.40 -11.02
C TYR A 18 -7.37 -0.11 -12.31
N THR A 19 -8.44 -0.91 -12.18
CA THR A 19 -9.08 -1.65 -13.28
C THR A 19 -9.33 -0.80 -14.52
N ARG A 20 -9.88 0.41 -14.35
CA ARG A 20 -10.15 1.37 -15.45
C ARG A 20 -8.90 1.74 -16.24
N TYR A 21 -7.77 1.89 -15.56
CA TYR A 21 -6.51 2.36 -16.13
C TYR A 21 -5.58 1.21 -16.50
N PHE A 22 -5.94 -0.03 -16.17
CA PHE A 22 -5.08 -1.19 -16.36
C PHE A 22 -4.95 -1.57 -17.83
N SER A 23 -5.97 -1.38 -18.65
CA SER A 23 -5.93 -1.59 -20.11
C SER A 23 -6.91 -0.65 -20.81
N ASP A 24 -6.86 -0.58 -22.14
CA ASP A 24 -7.80 0.22 -22.93
C ASP A 24 -9.26 -0.21 -22.73
N GLU A 25 -9.51 -1.50 -22.50
CA GLU A 25 -10.85 -2.00 -22.19
C GLU A 25 -11.29 -1.66 -20.76
N GLY A 26 -10.36 -1.61 -19.80
CA GLY A 26 -10.65 -1.24 -18.41
C GLY A 26 -11.61 -2.20 -17.69
N THR A 27 -11.56 -3.51 -17.98
CA THR A 27 -12.50 -4.52 -17.46
C THR A 27 -11.85 -5.62 -16.64
N PHE A 28 -12.65 -6.36 -15.86
CA PHE A 28 -12.18 -7.57 -15.16
C PHE A 28 -11.63 -8.62 -16.12
N ALA A 29 -12.28 -8.83 -17.26
CA ALA A 29 -11.81 -9.77 -18.28
C ALA A 29 -10.46 -9.36 -18.89
N ALA A 30 -10.13 -8.07 -18.91
CA ALA A 30 -8.80 -7.61 -19.34
C ALA A 30 -7.73 -7.89 -18.28
N VAL A 31 -8.05 -7.70 -16.99
CA VAL A 31 -7.15 -8.06 -15.88
C VAL A 31 -6.92 -9.58 -15.84
N GLU A 32 -7.97 -10.38 -16.06
CA GLU A 32 -7.90 -11.85 -16.03
C GLU A 32 -6.83 -12.40 -16.98
N LYS A 33 -6.73 -11.83 -18.19
CA LYS A 33 -5.73 -12.22 -19.21
C LYS A 33 -4.29 -12.02 -18.73
N GLU A 34 -4.07 -11.11 -17.80
CA GLU A 34 -2.74 -10.73 -17.28
C GLU A 34 -2.41 -11.40 -15.94
N LEU A 35 -3.29 -12.25 -15.39
CA LEU A 35 -3.06 -12.88 -14.09
C LEU A 35 -1.79 -13.73 -14.04
N ASP A 36 -1.40 -14.38 -15.15
CA ASP A 36 -0.15 -15.14 -15.21
C ASP A 36 1.07 -14.21 -15.10
N ARG A 37 1.03 -13.04 -15.75
CA ARG A 37 2.08 -12.02 -15.64
C ARG A 37 2.17 -11.49 -14.22
N ILE A 38 1.04 -11.13 -13.63
CA ILE A 38 0.94 -10.64 -12.24
C ILE A 38 1.47 -11.70 -11.26
N LYS A 39 1.10 -12.97 -11.45
CA LYS A 39 1.60 -14.08 -10.63
C LYS A 39 3.11 -14.25 -10.77
N ASN A 40 3.62 -14.25 -11.99
CA ASN A 40 5.03 -14.46 -12.29
C ASN A 40 5.92 -13.34 -11.76
N LEU A 41 5.37 -12.12 -11.60
CA LEU A 41 6.03 -11.01 -10.90
C LEU A 41 6.37 -11.34 -9.43
N GLY A 42 5.72 -12.36 -8.86
CA GLY A 42 5.89 -12.79 -7.47
C GLY A 42 4.73 -12.39 -6.56
N THR A 43 3.64 -11.86 -7.12
CA THR A 43 2.47 -11.37 -6.38
C THR A 43 1.83 -12.45 -5.51
N ASP A 44 1.52 -12.08 -4.27
CA ASP A 44 0.76 -12.92 -3.34
C ASP A 44 -0.70 -12.45 -3.21
N ILE A 45 -0.93 -11.14 -3.28
CA ILE A 45 -2.25 -10.51 -3.08
C ILE A 45 -2.46 -9.48 -4.20
N ILE A 46 -3.58 -9.58 -4.93
CA ILE A 46 -4.02 -8.54 -5.86
C ILE A 46 -5.00 -7.64 -5.13
N TRP A 47 -4.73 -6.35 -5.06
CA TRP A 47 -5.64 -5.35 -4.51
C TRP A 47 -6.27 -4.57 -5.66
N PHE A 48 -7.60 -4.55 -5.73
CA PHE A 48 -8.34 -3.69 -6.64
C PHE A 48 -8.74 -2.38 -5.96
N LEU A 49 -8.48 -1.25 -6.64
CA LEU A 49 -9.14 0.02 -6.34
C LEU A 49 -10.67 -0.15 -6.38
N PRO A 50 -11.48 0.81 -5.87
CA PRO A 50 -12.92 0.62 -5.73
C PRO A 50 -13.60 0.11 -7.01
N ILE A 51 -14.32 -1.00 -6.88
CA ILE A 51 -14.95 -1.74 -7.99
C ILE A 51 -16.44 -1.42 -8.20
N TYR A 52 -16.92 -0.37 -7.53
CA TYR A 52 -18.35 -0.07 -7.38
C TYR A 52 -18.85 0.99 -8.35
N PRO A 53 -20.17 1.08 -8.62
CA PRO A 53 -20.73 2.16 -9.41
C PRO A 53 -20.41 3.55 -8.85
N ILE A 54 -19.96 4.45 -9.72
CA ILE A 54 -19.54 5.81 -9.36
C ILE A 54 -20.71 6.79 -9.51
N GLY A 55 -20.85 7.68 -8.52
CA GLY A 55 -21.85 8.75 -8.52
C GLY A 55 -21.81 9.66 -9.75
N LYS A 56 -22.95 10.26 -10.07
CA LYS A 56 -23.12 11.19 -11.19
C LYS A 56 -23.27 12.62 -10.71
N VAL A 57 -23.88 12.83 -9.55
CA VAL A 57 -24.03 14.17 -8.94
C VAL A 57 -22.67 14.65 -8.43
N ASN A 58 -22.33 15.90 -8.78
CA ASN A 58 -21.05 16.56 -8.46
C ASN A 58 -19.80 15.79 -8.91
N ARG A 59 -19.94 14.87 -9.87
CA ARG A 59 -18.83 14.07 -10.41
C ARG A 59 -17.67 14.97 -10.85
N LYS A 60 -16.47 14.63 -10.38
CA LYS A 60 -15.21 15.23 -10.85
C LYS A 60 -14.73 14.54 -12.12
N GLY A 61 -14.35 15.33 -13.13
CA GLY A 61 -13.91 14.83 -14.43
C GLY A 61 -14.99 14.07 -15.19
N ILE A 62 -14.61 13.42 -16.28
CA ILE A 62 -15.55 12.66 -17.13
C ILE A 62 -15.89 11.31 -16.48
N ALA A 63 -14.87 10.62 -15.98
CA ALA A 63 -14.98 9.24 -15.50
C ALA A 63 -15.44 9.16 -14.04
N GLY A 64 -15.16 10.20 -13.23
CA GLY A 64 -15.47 10.22 -11.80
C GLY A 64 -14.47 9.42 -10.96
N SER A 65 -14.22 9.89 -9.74
CA SER A 65 -13.39 9.18 -8.77
C SER A 65 -13.99 7.82 -8.42
N PRO A 66 -13.21 6.71 -8.43
CA PRO A 66 -13.65 5.43 -7.90
C PRO A 66 -14.14 5.50 -6.44
N TYR A 67 -13.64 6.49 -5.68
CA TYR A 67 -13.98 6.70 -4.27
C TYR A 67 -15.34 7.39 -4.04
N ALA A 68 -15.94 7.99 -5.08
CA ALA A 68 -17.28 8.57 -5.02
C ALA A 68 -18.36 7.51 -5.33
N ILE A 69 -18.55 6.56 -4.41
CA ILE A 69 -19.37 5.36 -4.62
C ILE A 69 -20.86 5.64 -4.45
N SER A 70 -21.68 5.14 -5.39
CA SER A 70 -23.14 5.22 -5.34
C SER A 70 -23.82 3.95 -4.81
N ASP A 71 -23.19 2.78 -4.90
CA ASP A 71 -23.70 1.52 -4.32
C ASP A 71 -22.56 0.56 -3.93
N TYR A 72 -22.36 0.36 -2.62
CA TYR A 72 -21.31 -0.52 -2.09
C TYR A 72 -21.49 -2.02 -2.36
N ARG A 73 -22.68 -2.44 -2.81
CA ARG A 73 -23.03 -3.86 -2.99
C ARG A 73 -23.13 -4.26 -4.46
N ALA A 74 -22.87 -3.33 -5.37
CA ALA A 74 -22.90 -3.55 -6.81
C ALA A 74 -21.50 -3.48 -7.42
N ILE A 75 -21.37 -4.06 -8.61
CA ILE A 75 -20.19 -3.92 -9.47
C ILE A 75 -20.39 -2.73 -10.41
N ASN A 76 -19.34 -1.94 -10.62
CA ASN A 76 -19.32 -0.90 -11.62
C ASN A 76 -19.55 -1.54 -13.01
N PRO A 77 -20.62 -1.16 -13.74
CA PRO A 77 -20.91 -1.74 -15.05
C PRO A 77 -19.82 -1.46 -16.10
N GLU A 78 -18.93 -0.49 -15.86
CA GLU A 78 -17.72 -0.29 -16.69
C GLU A 78 -16.76 -1.47 -16.61
N PHE A 79 -16.72 -2.20 -15.49
CA PHE A 79 -15.75 -3.28 -15.26
C PHE A 79 -16.29 -4.67 -15.62
N GLY A 80 -17.62 -4.83 -15.61
CA GLY A 80 -18.31 -6.08 -15.91
C GLY A 80 -19.55 -6.28 -15.03
N THR A 81 -19.88 -7.53 -14.77
CA THR A 81 -20.99 -7.97 -13.91
C THR A 81 -20.47 -8.59 -12.60
N MET A 82 -21.38 -8.85 -11.65
CA MET A 82 -21.04 -9.62 -10.44
C MET A 82 -20.48 -11.01 -10.78
N ALA A 83 -21.01 -11.66 -11.82
CA ALA A 83 -20.53 -12.98 -12.24
C ALA A 83 -19.11 -12.90 -12.82
N ASP A 84 -18.78 -11.83 -13.55
CA ASP A 84 -17.42 -11.61 -14.06
C ASP A 84 -16.43 -11.39 -12.93
N PHE A 85 -16.83 -10.66 -11.87
CA PHE A 85 -16.00 -10.48 -10.68
C PHE A 85 -15.80 -11.80 -9.92
N GLU A 86 -16.87 -12.57 -9.66
CA GLU A 86 -16.76 -13.88 -9.01
C GLU A 86 -15.90 -14.86 -9.80
N HIS A 87 -15.97 -14.81 -11.14
CA HIS A 87 -15.08 -15.57 -12.01
C HIS A 87 -13.62 -15.14 -11.87
N LEU A 88 -13.35 -13.84 -11.91
CA LEU A 88 -12.02 -13.29 -11.70
C LEU A 88 -11.43 -13.70 -10.35
N VAL A 89 -12.23 -13.63 -9.27
CA VAL A 89 -11.83 -14.09 -7.93
C VAL A 89 -11.41 -15.57 -7.97
N SER A 90 -12.21 -16.43 -8.60
CA SER A 90 -11.87 -17.85 -8.78
C SER A 90 -10.57 -18.04 -9.55
N GLU A 91 -10.33 -17.26 -10.62
CA GLU A 91 -9.12 -17.37 -11.43
C GLU A 91 -7.85 -16.88 -10.70
N ILE A 92 -7.99 -15.88 -9.82
CA ILE A 92 -6.94 -15.42 -8.91
C ILE A 92 -6.59 -16.54 -7.92
N HIS A 93 -7.61 -17.16 -7.30
CA HIS A 93 -7.42 -18.27 -6.37
C HIS A 93 -6.80 -19.51 -7.02
N ASN A 94 -7.20 -19.83 -8.27
CA ASN A 94 -6.62 -20.94 -9.05
C ASN A 94 -5.10 -20.79 -9.25
N ARG A 95 -4.58 -19.55 -9.19
CA ARG A 95 -3.14 -19.22 -9.27
C ARG A 95 -2.48 -19.07 -7.90
N GLY A 96 -3.20 -19.39 -6.82
CA GLY A 96 -2.71 -19.31 -5.45
C GLY A 96 -2.37 -17.87 -5.03
N MET A 97 -3.10 -16.89 -5.54
CA MET A 97 -3.07 -15.51 -5.06
C MET A 97 -4.35 -15.22 -4.27
N LYS A 98 -4.30 -14.17 -3.45
CA LYS A 98 -5.44 -13.64 -2.71
C LYS A 98 -6.01 -12.40 -3.41
N VAL A 99 -7.27 -12.10 -3.18
CA VAL A 99 -7.92 -10.89 -3.69
C VAL A 99 -8.31 -9.95 -2.55
N MET A 100 -7.91 -8.69 -2.68
CA MET A 100 -8.27 -7.61 -1.79
C MET A 100 -9.06 -6.55 -2.55
N ILE A 101 -10.11 -6.00 -1.94
CA ILE A 101 -10.88 -4.89 -2.53
C ILE A 101 -10.81 -3.66 -1.64
N ASP A 102 -11.05 -2.50 -2.25
CA ASP A 102 -11.17 -1.23 -1.55
C ASP A 102 -12.51 -1.06 -0.84
N ILE A 103 -12.48 -0.51 0.38
CA ILE A 103 -13.63 -0.25 1.26
C ILE A 103 -13.62 1.24 1.63
N VAL A 104 -14.57 1.99 1.08
CA VAL A 104 -14.64 3.46 1.22
C VAL A 104 -15.80 3.84 2.14
N PHE A 105 -15.60 3.65 3.43
CA PHE A 105 -16.68 3.70 4.42
C PHE A 105 -16.76 5.02 5.19
N ASN A 106 -15.93 6.00 4.86
CA ASN A 106 -16.06 7.35 5.41
C ASN A 106 -17.22 8.13 4.76
N HIS A 107 -17.50 7.90 3.47
CA HIS A 107 -18.41 8.71 2.67
C HIS A 107 -19.00 7.95 1.46
N THR A 108 -20.08 8.49 0.90
CA THR A 108 -20.66 8.05 -0.39
C THR A 108 -20.73 9.20 -1.38
N SER A 109 -21.08 8.94 -2.65
CA SER A 109 -21.54 10.00 -3.56
C SER A 109 -22.87 10.62 -3.08
N PRO A 110 -23.20 11.86 -3.48
CA PRO A 110 -24.44 12.53 -3.12
C PRO A 110 -25.72 11.86 -3.65
N ASP A 111 -25.60 11.02 -4.67
CA ASP A 111 -26.70 10.29 -5.32
C ASP A 111 -26.70 8.80 -4.99
N SER A 112 -25.99 8.39 -3.93
CA SER A 112 -25.89 7.00 -3.52
C SER A 112 -27.24 6.41 -3.10
N LEU A 113 -27.36 5.08 -3.17
CA LEU A 113 -28.52 4.36 -2.69
C LEU A 113 -28.80 4.67 -1.21
N LEU A 114 -27.74 4.79 -0.40
CA LEU A 114 -27.87 5.12 1.00
C LEU A 114 -28.46 6.52 1.24
N VAL A 115 -28.16 7.51 0.40
CA VAL A 115 -28.79 8.83 0.51
C VAL A 115 -30.29 8.76 0.26
N GLN A 116 -30.70 7.93 -0.70
CA GLN A 116 -32.10 7.81 -1.11
C GLN A 116 -32.92 7.04 -0.07
N GLU A 117 -32.35 5.99 0.51
CA GLU A 117 -33.06 5.08 1.42
C GLU A 117 -32.86 5.43 2.89
N HIS A 118 -31.69 5.97 3.25
CA HIS A 118 -31.24 6.19 4.62
C HIS A 118 -30.52 7.55 4.80
N PRO A 119 -31.17 8.68 4.45
CA PRO A 119 -30.55 10.00 4.62
C PRO A 119 -30.14 10.28 6.08
N GLU A 120 -30.81 9.68 7.06
CA GLU A 120 -30.49 9.78 8.49
C GLU A 120 -29.15 9.13 8.91
N TRP A 121 -28.47 8.41 8.00
CA TRP A 121 -27.13 7.86 8.23
C TRP A 121 -26.02 8.82 7.84
N PHE A 122 -26.35 10.04 7.40
CA PHE A 122 -25.38 11.01 6.90
C PHE A 122 -25.21 12.20 7.84
N TYR A 123 -24.02 12.77 7.77
CA TYR A 123 -23.74 14.07 8.35
C TYR A 123 -24.53 15.17 7.64
N HIS A 124 -25.15 16.02 8.46
CA HIS A 124 -25.79 17.25 8.00
C HIS A 124 -25.08 18.45 8.63
N LYS A 125 -24.87 19.49 7.82
CA LYS A 125 -24.37 20.79 8.27
C LYS A 125 -25.43 21.48 9.14
N GLU A 126 -25.05 22.59 9.77
CA GLU A 126 -25.96 23.39 10.60
C GLU A 126 -27.20 23.89 9.86
N ASP A 127 -27.11 24.08 8.53
CA ASP A 127 -28.23 24.48 7.67
C ASP A 127 -29.14 23.32 7.23
N GLY A 128 -28.84 22.09 7.68
CA GLY A 128 -29.57 20.88 7.31
C GLY A 128 -29.23 20.32 5.94
N SER A 129 -28.25 20.87 5.22
CA SER A 129 -27.74 20.28 3.97
C SER A 129 -26.73 19.16 4.23
N PHE A 130 -26.62 18.21 3.30
CA PHE A 130 -25.51 17.25 3.31
C PHE A 130 -24.16 17.94 3.16
N GLY A 131 -23.10 17.28 3.62
CA GLY A 131 -21.75 17.78 3.44
C GLY A 131 -20.68 16.75 3.74
N ASN A 132 -19.45 17.20 3.59
CA ASN A 132 -18.26 16.51 4.07
C ASN A 132 -17.61 17.32 5.19
N ARG A 133 -16.78 16.67 6.00
CA ARG A 133 -15.95 17.30 7.03
C ARG A 133 -14.54 17.56 6.53
N VAL A 134 -14.16 17.07 5.37
CA VAL A 134 -12.81 17.21 4.78
C VAL A 134 -12.89 17.96 3.44
N GLY A 135 -12.62 19.26 3.48
CA GLY A 135 -12.21 20.11 2.36
C GLY A 135 -12.94 19.93 1.01
N ASP A 136 -12.14 19.93 -0.06
CA ASP A 136 -12.56 20.01 -1.48
C ASP A 136 -13.15 18.70 -2.05
N TRP A 137 -13.62 17.78 -1.19
CA TRP A 137 -14.28 16.54 -1.63
C TRP A 137 -15.75 16.81 -2.01
N THR A 138 -15.96 17.65 -3.03
CA THR A 138 -17.29 18.10 -3.46
C THR A 138 -18.18 17.01 -4.05
N ASP A 139 -17.57 15.90 -4.44
CA ASP A 139 -18.17 14.72 -5.08
C ASP A 139 -18.62 13.64 -4.07
N ILE A 140 -18.46 13.89 -2.76
CA ILE A 140 -18.84 12.96 -1.69
C ILE A 140 -19.54 13.66 -0.53
N ILE A 141 -20.23 12.88 0.28
CA ILE A 141 -20.86 13.30 1.54
C ILE A 141 -20.56 12.29 2.66
N ASP A 142 -20.31 12.79 3.87
CA ASP A 142 -19.83 11.96 4.97
C ASP A 142 -20.95 11.17 5.64
N LEU A 143 -20.64 9.93 6.00
CA LEU A 143 -21.48 9.10 6.86
C LEU A 143 -21.39 9.55 8.33
N ASP A 144 -22.44 9.27 9.10
CA ASP A 144 -22.50 9.50 10.55
C ASP A 144 -22.56 8.18 11.33
N TYR A 145 -21.41 7.81 11.88
CA TYR A 145 -21.24 6.60 12.68
C TYR A 145 -21.89 6.66 14.07
N ALA A 146 -22.54 7.76 14.45
CA ALA A 146 -23.44 7.77 15.60
C ALA A 146 -24.65 6.84 15.36
N ASN A 147 -25.05 6.63 14.11
CA ASN A 147 -26.15 5.73 13.75
C ASN A 147 -25.68 4.27 13.71
N LYS A 148 -26.25 3.41 14.55
CA LYS A 148 -25.86 1.99 14.65
C LYS A 148 -26.48 1.10 13.57
N ASP A 149 -27.55 1.55 12.91
CA ASP A 149 -28.12 0.79 11.80
C ASP A 149 -27.21 0.84 10.56
N LEU A 150 -26.49 1.96 10.37
CA LEU A 150 -25.40 2.07 9.41
C LEU A 150 -24.31 1.00 9.66
N TRP A 151 -24.00 0.69 10.93
CA TRP A 151 -22.98 -0.31 11.26
C TRP A 151 -23.43 -1.69 10.78
N ASN A 152 -24.70 -2.03 11.03
CA ASN A 152 -25.27 -3.31 10.59
C ASN A 152 -25.23 -3.43 9.06
N TYR A 153 -25.59 -2.37 8.32
CA TYR A 153 -25.52 -2.36 6.86
C TYR A 153 -24.09 -2.60 6.36
N GLN A 154 -23.12 -1.85 6.88
CA GLN A 154 -21.74 -1.90 6.41
C GLN A 154 -21.05 -3.22 6.78
N ILE A 155 -21.31 -3.75 7.98
CA ILE A 155 -20.82 -5.08 8.37
C ILE A 155 -21.43 -6.14 7.44
N ALA A 156 -22.74 -6.09 7.17
CA ALA A 156 -23.37 -7.02 6.23
C ALA A 156 -22.81 -6.91 4.80
N THR A 157 -22.38 -5.72 4.38
CA THR A 157 -21.68 -5.52 3.11
C THR A 157 -20.32 -6.19 3.10
N LEU A 158 -19.52 -6.03 4.17
CA LEU A 158 -18.21 -6.69 4.29
C LEU A 158 -18.34 -8.21 4.33
N THR A 159 -19.30 -8.74 5.09
CA THR A 159 -19.54 -10.19 5.14
C THR A 159 -19.98 -10.73 3.79
N MET A 160 -20.83 -10.01 3.04
CA MET A 160 -21.20 -10.40 1.68
C MET A 160 -19.98 -10.52 0.75
N TRP A 161 -19.06 -9.54 0.79
CA TRP A 161 -17.86 -9.60 -0.04
C TRP A 161 -16.91 -10.72 0.38
N ALA A 162 -16.75 -10.96 1.68
CA ALA A 162 -15.98 -12.10 2.18
C ALA A 162 -16.58 -13.46 1.77
N GLU A 163 -17.91 -13.61 1.80
CA GLU A 163 -18.62 -14.80 1.32
C GLU A 163 -18.43 -15.05 -0.19
N LYS A 164 -18.21 -13.97 -0.96
CA LYS A 164 -17.87 -14.03 -2.40
C LYS A 164 -16.41 -14.38 -2.68
N GLY A 165 -15.63 -14.71 -1.65
CA GLY A 165 -14.23 -15.12 -1.79
C GLY A 165 -13.22 -13.99 -1.70
N VAL A 166 -13.62 -12.78 -1.29
CA VAL A 166 -12.65 -11.72 -1.01
C VAL A 166 -11.82 -12.06 0.23
N ASP A 167 -10.50 -12.02 0.09
CA ASP A 167 -9.52 -12.39 1.11
C ASP A 167 -9.04 -11.21 1.96
N GLY A 168 -9.27 -9.98 1.51
CA GLY A 168 -8.81 -8.81 2.22
C GLY A 168 -9.57 -7.53 1.89
N PHE A 169 -9.49 -6.58 2.81
CA PHE A 169 -10.01 -5.23 2.64
C PHE A 169 -8.89 -4.22 2.80
N ARG A 170 -8.75 -3.33 1.82
CA ARG A 170 -8.06 -2.04 2.02
C ARG A 170 -9.12 -1.01 2.37
N CYS A 171 -9.04 -0.42 3.55
CA CYS A 171 -10.00 0.56 4.03
C CYS A 171 -9.47 1.97 3.82
N ASP A 172 -10.15 2.72 2.96
CA ASP A 172 -9.89 4.12 2.61
C ASP A 172 -10.09 5.02 3.82
N VAL A 173 -9.12 5.90 4.07
CA VAL A 173 -9.07 6.84 5.20
C VAL A 173 -9.62 6.26 6.52
N ALA A 174 -9.32 4.99 6.79
CA ALA A 174 -9.87 4.26 7.93
C ALA A 174 -9.72 4.96 9.29
N PRO A 175 -8.67 5.78 9.54
CA PRO A 175 -8.55 6.61 10.74
C PRO A 175 -9.74 7.54 11.03
N LEU A 176 -10.55 7.90 10.03
CA LEU A 176 -11.70 8.79 10.18
C LEU A 176 -12.97 8.04 10.65
N VAL A 177 -12.94 6.71 10.64
CA VAL A 177 -14.04 5.84 11.06
C VAL A 177 -13.74 5.26 12.46
N PRO A 178 -14.73 5.20 13.39
CA PRO A 178 -14.46 4.77 14.76
C PRO A 178 -13.86 3.37 14.88
N MET A 179 -12.79 3.23 15.69
CA MET A 179 -12.20 1.90 15.96
C MET A 179 -13.19 0.87 16.53
N ALA A 180 -14.22 1.30 17.27
CA ALA A 180 -15.24 0.41 17.77
C ALA A 180 -16.04 -0.25 16.64
N PHE A 181 -16.28 0.46 15.53
CA PHE A 181 -16.90 -0.13 14.33
C PHE A 181 -15.94 -1.13 13.68
N TRP A 182 -14.68 -0.73 13.46
CA TRP A 182 -13.69 -1.62 12.82
C TRP A 182 -13.46 -2.92 13.60
N ASN A 183 -13.39 -2.86 14.93
CA ASN A 183 -13.28 -4.05 15.77
C ASN A 183 -14.49 -5.00 15.60
N GLN A 184 -15.70 -4.45 15.57
CA GLN A 184 -16.93 -5.24 15.37
C GLN A 184 -16.99 -5.83 13.94
N ALA A 185 -16.62 -5.04 12.93
CA ALA A 185 -16.57 -5.47 11.54
C ALA A 185 -15.56 -6.60 11.33
N ARG A 186 -14.35 -6.46 11.89
CA ARG A 186 -13.33 -7.51 11.85
C ARG A 186 -13.78 -8.79 12.52
N GLN A 187 -14.45 -8.69 13.68
CA GLN A 187 -15.00 -9.86 14.36
C GLN A 187 -16.00 -10.59 13.46
N ALA A 188 -16.99 -9.88 12.89
CA ALA A 188 -17.99 -10.48 12.03
C ALA A 188 -17.40 -11.15 10.79
N VAL A 189 -16.44 -10.50 10.12
CA VAL A 189 -15.77 -11.08 8.94
C VAL A 189 -14.91 -12.29 9.32
N SER A 190 -14.31 -12.31 10.51
CA SER A 190 -13.51 -13.44 10.98
C SER A 190 -14.33 -14.72 11.19
N GLU A 191 -15.66 -14.63 11.34
CA GLU A 191 -16.55 -15.79 11.39
C GLU A 191 -16.70 -16.47 10.02
N ILE A 192 -16.42 -15.74 8.93
CA ILE A 192 -16.44 -16.24 7.55
C ILE A 192 -15.05 -16.66 7.11
N ASN A 193 -14.06 -15.80 7.35
CA ASN A 193 -12.66 -16.04 7.01
C ASN A 193 -11.75 -15.50 8.13
N PRO A 194 -11.22 -16.35 9.02
CA PRO A 194 -10.35 -15.91 10.11
C PRO A 194 -9.00 -15.36 9.63
N ASP A 195 -8.59 -15.72 8.41
CA ASP A 195 -7.34 -15.27 7.76
C ASP A 195 -7.56 -14.04 6.86
N HIS A 196 -8.73 -13.38 6.96
CA HIS A 196 -9.03 -12.20 6.17
C HIS A 196 -8.08 -11.04 6.51
N ILE A 197 -7.49 -10.43 5.49
CA ILE A 197 -6.43 -9.43 5.63
C ILE A 197 -7.04 -8.03 5.74
N TRP A 198 -6.69 -7.30 6.79
CA TRP A 198 -7.15 -5.92 6.98
C TRP A 198 -6.01 -4.94 6.78
N LEU A 199 -6.13 -4.13 5.72
CA LEU A 199 -5.20 -3.07 5.39
C LEU A 199 -5.88 -1.73 5.61
N SER A 200 -5.27 -0.85 6.39
CA SER A 200 -5.71 0.54 6.52
C SER A 200 -4.87 1.43 5.63
N GLU A 201 -5.52 2.29 4.86
CA GLU A 201 -4.90 3.57 4.55
C GLU A 201 -4.87 4.39 5.84
N SER A 202 -3.72 4.37 6.51
CA SER A 202 -3.45 5.32 7.57
C SER A 202 -3.08 6.68 6.98
N ILE A 203 -3.08 7.73 7.80
CA ILE A 203 -2.92 9.12 7.35
C ILE A 203 -1.60 9.71 7.85
N ASP A 204 -1.09 10.73 7.16
CA ASP A 204 0.13 11.42 7.56
C ASP A 204 -0.08 12.28 8.84
N PHE A 205 1.02 12.64 9.49
CA PHE A 205 0.99 13.43 10.74
C PHE A 205 0.35 14.82 10.58
N GLY A 206 0.51 15.44 9.42
CA GLY A 206 -0.09 16.74 9.09
C GLY A 206 -1.61 16.65 9.08
N PHE A 207 -2.15 15.70 8.33
CA PHE A 207 -3.60 15.49 8.23
C PHE A 207 -4.20 15.00 9.56
N LEU A 208 -3.53 14.07 10.25
CA LEU A 208 -3.91 13.63 11.60
C LEU A 208 -4.04 14.81 12.57
N ARG A 209 -3.08 15.73 12.56
CA ARG A 209 -3.10 16.93 13.41
C ARG A 209 -4.21 17.89 13.01
N GLU A 210 -4.42 18.10 11.71
CA GLU A 210 -5.49 18.97 11.21
C GLU A 210 -6.87 18.50 11.71
N LEU A 211 -7.18 17.22 11.51
CA LEU A 211 -8.46 16.63 11.91
C LEU A 211 -8.67 16.75 13.42
N ARG A 212 -7.65 16.41 14.23
CA ARG A 212 -7.73 16.51 15.70
C ARG A 212 -7.93 17.94 16.19
N ASN A 213 -7.27 18.92 15.57
CA ASN A 213 -7.47 20.34 15.89
C ASN A 213 -8.90 20.83 15.60
N ARG A 214 -9.60 20.15 14.70
CA ARG A 214 -11.01 20.40 14.34
C ARG A 214 -11.98 19.52 15.15
N ASN A 215 -11.49 18.79 16.15
CA ASN A 215 -12.25 17.81 16.96
C ASN A 215 -12.93 16.71 16.12
N LEU A 216 -12.33 16.34 14.99
CA LEU A 216 -12.77 15.22 14.17
C LEU A 216 -12.12 13.92 14.62
N ILE A 217 -12.78 12.79 14.35
CA ILE A 217 -12.21 11.47 14.56
C ILE A 217 -11.01 11.32 13.63
N ALA A 218 -9.86 10.98 14.22
CA ALA A 218 -8.64 10.67 13.50
C ALA A 218 -7.74 9.82 14.38
N HIS A 219 -7.67 8.53 14.06
CA HIS A 219 -6.89 7.53 14.79
C HIS A 219 -5.43 7.54 14.33
N SER A 220 -4.51 7.43 15.29
CA SER A 220 -3.10 7.15 14.99
C SER A 220 -2.93 5.70 14.53
N ASP A 221 -1.84 5.39 13.82
CA ASP A 221 -1.55 4.04 13.35
C ASP A 221 -1.56 3.01 14.49
N SER A 222 -1.08 3.36 15.69
CA SER A 222 -1.13 2.47 16.87
C SER A 222 -2.57 2.14 17.30
N GLU A 223 -3.50 3.09 17.16
CA GLU A 223 -4.93 2.86 17.41
C GLU A 223 -5.54 2.01 16.30
N VAL A 224 -5.29 2.35 15.04
CA VAL A 224 -5.74 1.63 13.84
C VAL A 224 -5.32 0.17 13.92
N TYR A 225 -4.07 -0.08 14.30
CA TYR A 225 -3.57 -1.42 14.46
C TYR A 225 -4.41 -2.26 15.41
N GLN A 226 -5.26 -1.75 16.32
CA GLN A 226 -6.15 -2.63 17.10
C GLN A 226 -7.07 -3.51 16.25
N ALA A 227 -7.46 -3.05 15.05
CA ALA A 227 -8.32 -3.78 14.13
C ALA A 227 -7.65 -4.15 12.79
N PHE A 228 -6.47 -3.63 12.47
CA PHE A 228 -5.83 -3.81 11.16
C PHE A 228 -4.51 -4.58 11.26
N ASP A 229 -4.21 -5.35 10.21
CA ASP A 229 -2.97 -6.12 10.06
C ASP A 229 -1.86 -5.28 9.44
N ILE A 230 -2.21 -4.48 8.43
CA ILE A 230 -1.29 -3.68 7.65
C ILE A 230 -1.76 -2.22 7.72
N THR A 231 -0.85 -1.27 7.88
CA THR A 231 -1.14 0.15 7.66
C THR A 231 -0.21 0.71 6.61
N TYR A 232 -0.62 1.77 5.94
CA TYR A 232 0.24 2.54 5.05
C TYR A 232 1.47 3.11 5.77
N ASP A 233 2.45 3.51 4.95
CA ASP A 233 3.70 4.15 5.38
C ASP A 233 3.63 5.70 5.28
N TYR A 234 2.43 6.27 5.35
CA TYR A 234 2.21 7.73 5.21
C TYR A 234 2.78 8.56 6.36
N ASP A 235 3.01 7.97 7.52
CA ASP A 235 3.79 8.58 8.60
C ASP A 235 5.24 8.87 8.18
N MET A 236 5.80 8.10 7.24
CA MET A 236 7.16 8.28 6.71
C MET A 236 7.19 9.05 5.39
N ARG A 237 6.07 9.12 4.66
CA ARG A 237 6.00 9.75 3.32
C ARG A 237 6.55 11.17 3.28
N GLY A 238 6.21 11.99 4.27
CA GLY A 238 6.72 13.36 4.35
C GLY A 238 8.24 13.45 4.51
N PHE A 239 8.87 12.49 5.20
CA PHE A 239 10.33 12.44 5.30
C PHE A 239 10.96 12.01 3.97
N PHE A 240 10.39 10.98 3.33
CA PHE A 240 10.83 10.52 2.02
C PHE A 240 10.76 11.63 0.95
N ASP A 241 9.62 12.32 0.83
CA ASP A 241 9.46 13.41 -0.15
C ASP A 241 10.40 14.59 0.14
N ASN A 242 10.58 14.95 1.41
CA ASN A 242 11.52 16.01 1.79
C ASN A 242 12.98 15.62 1.51
N TYR A 243 13.34 14.35 1.67
CA TYR A 243 14.66 13.83 1.33
C TYR A 243 14.91 13.89 -0.18
N LEU A 244 13.96 13.42 -1.00
CA LEU A 244 14.04 13.48 -2.47
C LEU A 244 14.16 14.93 -2.97
N GLN A 245 13.51 15.87 -2.29
CA GLN A 245 13.59 17.31 -2.60
C GLN A 245 14.85 18.00 -2.04
N GLY A 246 15.73 17.27 -1.35
CA GLY A 246 16.94 17.81 -0.73
C GLY A 246 16.70 18.73 0.46
N LYS A 247 15.50 18.70 1.06
CA LYS A 247 15.11 19.53 2.21
C LYS A 247 15.61 18.98 3.54
N ILE A 248 15.83 17.66 3.61
CA ILE A 248 16.43 16.99 4.78
C ILE A 248 17.55 16.05 4.32
N PRO A 249 18.55 15.78 5.20
CA PRO A 249 19.56 14.75 4.94
C PRO A 249 18.97 13.33 4.99
N LEU A 250 19.72 12.36 4.48
CA LEU A 250 19.31 10.95 4.46
C LEU A 250 19.24 10.37 5.87
N THR A 251 20.19 10.74 6.72
CA THR A 251 20.20 10.37 8.14
C THR A 251 18.90 10.71 8.85
N ARG A 252 18.31 11.88 8.55
CA ARG A 252 17.03 12.28 9.16
C ARG A 252 15.87 11.39 8.75
N TYR A 253 15.86 10.91 7.51
CA TYR A 253 14.87 9.95 7.04
C TYR A 253 15.07 8.57 7.69
N ALA A 254 16.32 8.09 7.75
CA ALA A 254 16.66 6.82 8.38
C ALA A 254 16.35 6.79 9.89
N GLU A 255 16.60 7.90 10.60
CA GLU A 255 16.20 8.06 12.00
C GLU A 255 14.68 7.94 12.19
N ALA A 256 13.88 8.51 11.28
CA ALA A 256 12.43 8.43 11.34
C ALA A 256 11.95 6.98 11.14
N LEU A 257 12.54 6.24 10.20
CA LEU A 257 12.28 4.81 10.00
C LEU A 257 12.68 3.97 11.23
N SER A 258 13.84 4.26 11.84
CA SER A 258 14.26 3.61 13.08
C SER A 258 13.26 3.85 14.21
N GLN A 259 12.79 5.08 14.36
CA GLN A 259 11.76 5.42 15.36
C GLN A 259 10.43 4.72 15.07
N GLN A 260 10.06 4.56 13.79
CA GLN A 260 8.85 3.86 13.39
C GLN A 260 8.82 2.40 13.90
N ASP A 261 9.95 1.69 13.83
CA ASP A 261 10.05 0.29 14.30
C ASP A 261 9.83 0.15 15.82
N LEU A 262 10.03 1.23 16.58
CA LEU A 262 9.95 1.25 18.04
C LEU A 262 8.59 1.66 18.61
N ILE A 263 7.71 2.28 17.81
CA ILE A 263 6.44 2.85 18.31
C ILE A 263 5.24 1.90 18.17
N PHE A 264 5.38 0.82 17.38
CA PHE A 264 4.32 -0.13 17.11
C PHE A 264 4.54 -1.48 17.81
N PRO A 265 3.50 -2.31 17.99
CA PRO A 265 3.65 -3.66 18.53
C PRO A 265 4.64 -4.49 17.73
N ALA A 266 5.36 -5.42 18.35
CA ALA A 266 6.44 -6.17 17.70
C ALA A 266 6.02 -6.96 16.45
N ASN A 267 4.74 -7.30 16.30
CA ASN A 267 4.19 -7.95 15.10
C ASN A 267 3.76 -6.98 14.00
N TYR A 268 4.00 -5.66 14.12
CA TYR A 268 3.54 -4.67 13.17
C TYR A 268 3.95 -4.91 11.73
N ILE A 269 3.13 -4.42 10.81
CA ILE A 269 3.34 -4.52 9.36
C ILE A 269 2.97 -3.19 8.72
N LYS A 270 3.95 -2.58 8.07
CA LYS A 270 3.77 -1.40 7.21
C LYS A 270 3.73 -1.83 5.76
N LEU A 271 2.90 -1.15 4.96
CA LEU A 271 2.87 -1.29 3.51
C LEU A 271 3.96 -0.39 2.91
N ARG A 272 5.14 -0.97 2.66
CA ARG A 272 6.26 -0.30 1.99
C ARG A 272 5.89 -0.08 0.54
N ASN A 273 5.93 1.16 0.09
CA ASN A 273 5.60 1.56 -1.26
C ASN A 273 6.38 2.82 -1.66
N LEU A 274 6.76 2.91 -2.93
CA LEU A 274 7.35 4.12 -3.50
C LEU A 274 6.31 5.02 -4.16
N GLU A 275 5.22 4.41 -4.63
CA GLU A 275 4.09 5.05 -5.28
C GLU A 275 2.82 4.23 -5.05
N ASN A 276 1.68 4.87 -5.27
CA ASN A 276 0.34 4.28 -5.26
C ASN A 276 -0.60 5.18 -6.09
N HIS A 277 -1.91 4.96 -6.01
CA HIS A 277 -2.89 5.71 -6.79
C HIS A 277 -3.08 7.18 -6.36
N ASP A 278 -2.63 7.59 -5.17
CA ASP A 278 -2.74 8.96 -4.64
C ASP A 278 -1.42 9.73 -4.68
N THR A 279 -0.36 9.10 -5.18
CA THR A 279 0.98 9.68 -5.14
C THR A 279 1.66 9.63 -6.50
N LYS A 280 2.59 10.57 -6.71
CA LYS A 280 3.36 10.63 -7.95
C LYS A 280 4.10 9.32 -8.19
N ARG A 281 4.18 8.94 -9.47
CA ARG A 281 5.02 7.83 -9.93
C ARG A 281 6.47 8.02 -9.50
N ILE A 282 7.12 7.01 -8.92
CA ILE A 282 8.53 7.00 -8.56
C ILE A 282 9.41 7.29 -9.79
N ALA A 283 9.03 6.78 -10.96
CA ALA A 283 9.72 7.04 -12.22
C ALA A 283 9.77 8.55 -12.59
N SER A 284 8.82 9.35 -12.08
CA SER A 284 8.82 10.81 -12.26
C SER A 284 9.64 11.57 -11.21
N LEU A 285 9.99 10.91 -10.10
CA LEU A 285 10.67 11.52 -8.95
C LEU A 285 12.19 11.25 -8.95
N VAL A 286 12.62 10.16 -9.57
CA VAL A 286 14.03 9.76 -9.67
C VAL A 286 14.66 10.24 -10.97
N THR A 287 15.98 10.36 -10.98
CA THR A 287 16.76 10.94 -12.08
C THR A 287 17.18 9.93 -13.14
N ASN A 288 17.29 8.65 -12.77
CA ASN A 288 17.73 7.58 -13.66
C ASN A 288 17.26 6.20 -13.17
N HIS A 289 17.46 5.18 -14.00
CA HIS A 289 17.04 3.82 -13.72
C HIS A 289 17.83 3.13 -12.59
N GLU A 290 19.08 3.52 -12.35
CA GLU A 290 19.87 2.96 -11.24
C GLU A 290 19.29 3.41 -9.91
N GLN A 291 18.98 4.70 -9.77
CA GLN A 291 18.30 5.25 -8.61
C GLN A 291 16.93 4.61 -8.40
N LEU A 292 16.18 4.36 -9.49
CA LEU A 292 14.91 3.62 -9.41
C LEU A 292 15.13 2.23 -8.83
N ARG A 293 16.11 1.47 -9.35
CA ARG A 293 16.43 0.11 -8.85
C ARG A 293 16.92 0.11 -7.40
N GLN A 294 17.62 1.15 -6.97
CA GLN A 294 18.04 1.34 -5.58
C GLN A 294 16.85 1.49 -4.65
N TRP A 295 15.90 2.35 -5.02
CA TRP A 295 14.68 2.53 -4.25
C TRP A 295 13.80 1.28 -4.24
N THR A 296 13.63 0.60 -5.38
CA THR A 296 12.84 -0.64 -5.44
C THR A 296 13.45 -1.72 -4.56
N ALA A 297 14.78 -1.90 -4.55
CA ALA A 297 15.39 -2.88 -3.65
C ALA A 297 15.23 -2.48 -2.17
N PHE A 298 15.38 -1.19 -1.86
CA PHE A 298 15.16 -0.67 -0.51
C PHE A 298 13.72 -0.91 -0.03
N GLU A 299 12.72 -0.72 -0.88
CA GLU A 299 11.32 -1.03 -0.59
C GLU A 299 11.12 -2.51 -0.22
N PHE A 300 11.68 -3.42 -1.01
CA PHE A 300 11.55 -4.87 -0.77
C PHE A 300 12.32 -5.36 0.45
N PHE A 301 13.47 -4.73 0.76
CA PHE A 301 14.31 -5.09 1.89
C PHE A 301 13.76 -4.63 3.24
N GLN A 302 12.99 -3.53 3.27
CA GLN A 302 12.41 -3.00 4.49
C GLN A 302 11.43 -3.98 5.15
N LYS A 303 11.37 -3.93 6.48
CA LYS A 303 10.44 -4.72 7.30
C LYS A 303 9.01 -4.24 7.05
N GLY A 304 8.20 -5.09 6.42
CA GLY A 304 6.83 -4.78 6.03
C GLY A 304 6.45 -5.39 4.68
N THR A 305 5.16 -5.39 4.34
CA THR A 305 4.63 -5.86 3.06
C THR A 305 5.02 -4.89 1.95
N SER A 306 5.39 -5.38 0.76
CA SER A 306 5.72 -4.51 -0.39
C SER A 306 4.50 -4.28 -1.28
N LEU A 307 4.45 -3.12 -1.95
CA LEU A 307 3.38 -2.73 -2.87
C LEU A 307 3.96 -2.34 -4.22
N ILE A 308 3.47 -2.98 -5.27
CA ILE A 308 3.66 -2.51 -6.64
C ILE A 308 2.32 -2.00 -7.18
N TYR A 309 2.29 -0.77 -7.67
CA TYR A 309 1.11 -0.21 -8.34
C TYR A 309 1.22 -0.45 -9.85
N ASN A 310 0.11 -0.82 -10.53
CA ASN A 310 0.16 -1.19 -11.95
C ASN A 310 0.89 -0.12 -12.80
N GLY A 311 1.84 -0.54 -13.61
CA GLY A 311 2.65 0.36 -14.42
C GLY A 311 3.99 0.74 -13.80
N GLN A 312 4.17 0.57 -12.49
CA GLN A 312 5.45 0.80 -11.83
C GLN A 312 6.54 -0.15 -12.38
N GLU A 313 6.18 -1.39 -12.70
CA GLU A 313 7.10 -2.40 -13.22
C GLU A 313 7.57 -2.12 -14.66
N VAL A 314 6.80 -1.34 -15.42
CA VAL A 314 7.18 -0.80 -16.73
C VAL A 314 7.65 0.65 -16.65
N CYS A 315 7.92 1.14 -15.43
CA CYS A 315 8.43 2.47 -15.15
C CYS A 315 7.59 3.59 -15.79
N ASP A 316 6.27 3.42 -15.81
CA ASP A 316 5.36 4.45 -16.30
C ASP A 316 5.48 5.70 -15.39
N ALA A 317 5.85 6.83 -16.00
CA ALA A 317 6.03 8.09 -15.29
C ALA A 317 4.76 8.94 -15.26
N VAL A 318 3.71 8.54 -15.97
CA VAL A 318 2.42 9.24 -16.00
C VAL A 318 1.58 8.82 -14.80
N GLU A 319 1.19 9.81 -14.00
CA GLU A 319 0.28 9.61 -12.87
C GLU A 319 -1.14 9.34 -13.41
N PRO A 320 -1.75 8.18 -13.08
CA PRO A 320 -3.12 7.89 -13.49
C PRO A 320 -4.10 8.89 -12.86
N SER A 321 -4.94 9.51 -13.69
CA SER A 321 -6.02 10.35 -13.18
C SER A 321 -7.10 9.49 -12.51
N LEU A 322 -7.52 9.86 -11.30
CA LEU A 322 -8.71 9.28 -10.68
C LEU A 322 -10.00 9.76 -11.34
N PHE A 323 -9.96 10.84 -12.13
CA PHE A 323 -11.15 11.53 -12.64
C PHE A 323 -11.37 11.36 -14.15
N GLU A 324 -10.32 10.97 -14.88
CA GLU A 324 -10.31 10.83 -16.33
C GLU A 324 -9.92 9.41 -16.74
N THR A 325 -10.25 9.03 -17.98
CA THR A 325 -9.83 7.75 -18.56
C THR A 325 -8.38 7.82 -19.05
N GLY A 326 -7.68 6.70 -18.99
CA GLY A 326 -6.37 6.51 -19.59
C GLY A 326 -5.94 5.06 -19.45
N THR A 327 -4.70 4.75 -19.79
CA THR A 327 -4.16 3.39 -19.79
C THR A 327 -2.70 3.43 -19.38
N VAL A 328 -2.22 2.40 -18.69
CA VAL A 328 -0.79 2.23 -18.40
C VAL A 328 -0.02 2.12 -19.72
N ALA A 329 1.14 2.79 -19.78
CA ALA A 329 2.07 2.67 -20.91
C ALA A 329 2.84 1.33 -20.87
N TRP A 330 2.16 0.21 -21.13
CA TRP A 330 2.73 -1.15 -21.06
C TRP A 330 3.90 -1.39 -22.03
N ASP A 331 3.98 -0.62 -23.11
CA ASP A 331 5.03 -0.69 -24.14
C ASP A 331 6.23 0.26 -23.85
N GLY A 332 6.36 0.74 -22.61
CA GLY A 332 7.46 1.57 -22.14
C GLY A 332 8.85 1.00 -22.46
N GLN A 333 9.83 1.88 -22.67
CA GLN A 333 11.19 1.48 -23.09
C GLN A 333 12.02 0.80 -21.99
N TYR A 334 11.61 0.90 -20.72
CA TYR A 334 12.34 0.33 -19.59
C TYR A 334 11.39 -0.46 -18.68
N ASN A 335 11.79 -1.69 -18.36
CA ASN A 335 10.97 -2.64 -17.62
C ASN A 335 11.83 -3.32 -16.56
N ILE A 336 11.36 -3.32 -15.33
CA ILE A 336 12.03 -3.90 -14.16
C ILE A 336 11.28 -5.12 -13.59
N SER A 337 10.39 -5.75 -14.36
CA SER A 337 9.59 -6.90 -13.92
C SER A 337 10.46 -8.08 -13.48
N ASP A 338 11.52 -8.40 -14.22
CA ASP A 338 12.46 -9.47 -13.83
C ASP A 338 13.19 -9.12 -12.52
N TYR A 339 13.51 -7.84 -12.35
CA TYR A 339 14.15 -7.35 -11.14
C TYR A 339 13.22 -7.39 -9.94
N ILE A 340 11.96 -6.98 -10.10
CA ILE A 340 10.91 -7.14 -9.08
C ILE A 340 10.69 -8.62 -8.76
N THR A 341 10.68 -9.49 -9.76
CA THR A 341 10.55 -10.95 -9.56
C THR A 341 11.67 -11.50 -8.68
N LYS A 342 12.92 -11.10 -8.96
CA LYS A 342 14.07 -11.45 -8.13
C LYS A 342 13.93 -10.90 -6.70
N LEU A 343 13.55 -9.63 -6.55
CA LEU A 343 13.33 -9.00 -5.25
C LEU A 343 12.22 -9.68 -4.43
N ALA A 344 11.09 -9.99 -5.07
CA ALA A 344 9.98 -10.72 -4.46
C ALA A 344 10.41 -12.11 -3.99
N SER A 345 11.29 -12.78 -4.75
CA SER A 345 11.89 -14.06 -4.33
C SER A 345 12.82 -13.89 -3.12
N LEU A 346 13.68 -12.87 -3.11
CA LEU A 346 14.61 -12.62 -1.99
C LEU A 346 13.89 -12.20 -0.72
N LYS A 347 12.86 -11.37 -0.84
CA LYS A 347 12.01 -10.93 0.27
C LYS A 347 11.41 -12.10 1.04
N LYS A 348 11.07 -13.21 0.38
CA LYS A 348 10.56 -14.43 1.03
C LYS A 348 11.57 -15.07 1.98
N GLY A 349 12.86 -14.81 1.81
CA GLY A 349 13.94 -15.27 2.68
C GLY A 349 14.25 -14.35 3.86
N LEU A 350 13.64 -13.16 3.95
CA LEU A 350 13.87 -12.27 5.08
C LEU A 350 13.26 -12.84 6.36
N SER A 351 14.03 -12.81 7.44
CA SER A 351 13.62 -13.32 8.73
C SER A 351 12.48 -12.51 9.35
N LEU A 352 11.41 -13.20 9.71
CA LEU A 352 10.20 -12.59 10.25
C LEU A 352 10.35 -12.11 11.71
N ASP A 353 11.23 -12.76 12.46
CA ASP A 353 11.43 -12.54 13.91
C ASP A 353 12.80 -11.96 14.26
N ALA A 354 13.63 -11.68 13.26
CA ALA A 354 14.92 -11.03 13.48
C ALA A 354 14.74 -9.59 13.97
N ASN A 355 15.73 -9.12 14.74
CA ASN A 355 15.93 -7.71 15.00
C ASN A 355 16.24 -6.99 13.69
N TYR A 356 15.92 -5.71 13.64
CA TYR A 356 16.04 -4.86 12.46
C TYR A 356 16.76 -3.58 12.86
N GLU A 357 17.86 -3.26 12.19
CA GLU A 357 18.60 -2.02 12.41
C GLU A 357 18.85 -1.31 11.08
N ILE A 358 18.75 0.02 11.11
CA ILE A 358 19.00 0.91 9.98
C ILE A 358 20.07 1.92 10.37
N GLN A 359 21.09 2.04 9.53
CA GLN A 359 22.16 3.03 9.65
C GLN A 359 22.29 3.79 8.34
N ALA A 360 22.63 5.07 8.39
CA ALA A 360 22.74 5.91 7.21
C ALA A 360 23.96 6.82 7.29
N SER A 361 24.51 7.16 6.12
CA SER A 361 25.62 8.11 5.98
C SER A 361 25.26 9.20 4.98
N ASP A 362 25.31 10.45 5.43
CA ASP A 362 25.09 11.62 4.56
C ASP A 362 26.29 11.91 3.65
N GLU A 363 27.49 11.44 4.01
CA GLU A 363 28.70 11.60 3.20
C GLU A 363 28.58 10.77 1.91
N THR A 364 28.20 9.51 2.07
CA THR A 364 28.05 8.57 0.96
C THR A 364 26.63 8.46 0.43
N ASP A 365 25.66 9.12 1.07
CA ASP A 365 24.24 9.06 0.71
C ASP A 365 23.73 7.61 0.62
N SER A 366 24.16 6.81 1.61
CA SER A 366 23.86 5.39 1.69
C SER A 366 23.09 5.02 2.95
N VAL A 367 22.33 3.93 2.85
CA VAL A 367 21.67 3.25 3.96
C VAL A 367 22.14 1.80 4.01
N VAL A 368 22.42 1.34 5.22
CA VAL A 368 22.67 -0.07 5.55
C VAL A 368 21.54 -0.54 6.45
N ILE A 369 20.88 -1.64 6.08
CA ILE A 369 19.91 -2.32 6.93
C ILE A 369 20.43 -3.71 7.25
N ALA A 370 20.35 -4.11 8.52
CA ALA A 370 20.69 -5.45 8.96
C ALA A 370 19.50 -6.14 9.65
N TYR A 371 19.27 -7.39 9.26
CA TYR A 371 18.46 -8.35 10.01
C TYR A 371 19.38 -9.25 10.82
N PHE A 372 19.14 -9.39 12.12
CA PHE A 372 19.99 -10.16 13.01
C PHE A 372 19.25 -10.76 14.20
N SER A 373 19.73 -11.90 14.70
CA SER A 373 19.33 -12.49 15.97
C SER A 373 20.51 -12.47 16.94
N ASP A 374 21.19 -13.60 17.13
CA ASP A 374 22.50 -13.68 17.80
C ASP A 374 23.65 -13.34 16.84
N LYS A 375 23.39 -13.46 15.54
CA LYS A 375 24.31 -13.14 14.44
C LYS A 375 23.55 -12.38 13.36
N VAL A 376 24.28 -11.69 12.50
CA VAL A 376 23.71 -11.09 11.29
C VAL A 376 23.26 -12.19 10.34
N GLU A 377 22.07 -12.03 9.78
CA GLU A 377 21.42 -13.00 8.88
C GLU A 377 21.29 -12.45 7.46
N THR A 378 20.96 -11.17 7.32
CA THR A 378 20.87 -10.51 6.02
C THR A 378 21.24 -9.04 6.13
N VAL A 379 22.00 -8.52 5.17
CA VAL A 379 22.41 -7.12 5.09
C VAL A 379 22.07 -6.54 3.72
N GLY A 380 21.48 -5.34 3.72
CA GLY A 380 21.14 -4.58 2.53
C GLY A 380 21.87 -3.26 2.52
N VAL A 381 22.49 -2.89 1.39
CA VAL A 381 23.16 -1.60 1.19
C VAL A 381 22.57 -0.90 -0.01
N PHE A 382 22.15 0.35 0.18
CA PHE A 382 21.46 1.15 -0.82
C PHE A 382 22.11 2.53 -0.91
N SER A 383 22.46 2.98 -2.13
CA SER A 383 23.04 4.31 -2.39
C SER A 383 22.14 5.07 -3.36
N PHE A 384 21.48 6.13 -2.87
CA PHE A 384 20.36 6.73 -3.60
C PHE A 384 20.79 7.84 -4.56
N LYS A 385 21.92 8.50 -4.34
CA LYS A 385 22.50 9.49 -5.26
C LYS A 385 23.70 8.98 -6.04
N GLY A 386 23.96 7.67 -6.01
CA GLY A 386 25.05 7.04 -6.76
C GLY A 386 26.43 7.58 -6.38
N ARG A 387 26.62 8.02 -5.13
CA ARG A 387 27.94 8.46 -4.66
C ARG A 387 28.83 7.25 -4.48
N THR A 388 30.10 7.42 -4.82
CA THR A 388 31.17 6.44 -4.60
C THR A 388 31.76 6.61 -3.21
N GLY A 389 32.28 5.54 -2.63
CA GLY A 389 32.95 5.53 -1.33
C GLY A 389 32.70 4.23 -0.60
N GLU A 390 33.20 4.13 0.63
CA GLU A 390 32.99 2.97 1.49
C GLU A 390 31.88 3.24 2.52
N THR A 391 31.17 2.20 2.92
CA THR A 391 30.23 2.25 4.05
C THR A 391 30.49 1.10 5.02
N ASP A 392 30.23 1.34 6.30
CA ASP A 392 30.41 0.35 7.37
C ASP A 392 29.33 -0.73 7.27
N LEU A 393 29.72 -1.98 7.45
CA LEU A 393 28.85 -3.15 7.52
C LEU A 393 29.00 -3.85 8.87
N PRO A 394 27.90 -4.38 9.44
CA PRO A 394 27.96 -5.21 10.64
C PRO A 394 28.41 -6.65 10.30
N LEU A 395 29.43 -6.82 9.46
CA LEU A 395 29.94 -8.11 8.98
C LEU A 395 31.43 -8.26 9.28
N GLU A 396 31.87 -9.52 9.43
CA GLU A 396 33.30 -9.84 9.47
C GLU A 396 33.93 -9.71 8.07
N ASP A 397 35.23 -9.46 8.03
CA ASP A 397 36.00 -9.41 6.78
C ASP A 397 35.89 -10.73 6.01
N GLY A 398 35.68 -10.64 4.71
CA GLY A 398 35.49 -11.82 3.88
C GLY A 398 34.87 -11.53 2.52
N ASN A 399 34.57 -12.61 1.80
CA ASN A 399 33.93 -12.58 0.49
C ASN A 399 32.50 -13.10 0.62
N TYR A 400 31.55 -12.27 0.25
CA TYR A 400 30.11 -12.55 0.28
C TYR A 400 29.55 -12.52 -1.14
N ILE A 401 28.32 -12.99 -1.33
CA ILE A 401 27.64 -12.96 -2.63
C ILE A 401 26.50 -11.96 -2.57
N ASN A 402 26.50 -11.00 -3.50
CA ASN A 402 25.35 -10.14 -3.72
C ASN A 402 24.24 -10.96 -4.38
N GLN A 403 23.18 -11.25 -3.63
CA GLN A 403 22.05 -12.05 -4.08
C GLN A 403 21.31 -11.43 -5.28
N LEU A 404 21.51 -10.14 -5.57
CA LEU A 404 20.90 -9.45 -6.72
C LEU A 404 21.68 -9.63 -8.03
N THR A 405 23.01 -9.78 -7.97
CA THR A 405 23.88 -9.83 -9.16
C THR A 405 24.69 -11.12 -9.28
N ASP A 406 24.70 -11.95 -8.25
CA ASP A 406 25.57 -13.12 -8.08
C ASP A 406 27.09 -12.77 -8.09
N GLU A 407 27.43 -11.49 -7.97
CA GLU A 407 28.81 -11.00 -7.90
C GLU A 407 29.36 -11.10 -6.47
N THR A 408 30.68 -11.23 -6.36
CA THR A 408 31.37 -11.22 -5.07
C THR A 408 31.44 -9.81 -4.48
N VAL A 409 31.07 -9.67 -3.22
CA VAL A 409 31.21 -8.47 -2.40
C VAL A 409 32.32 -8.73 -1.39
N VAL A 410 33.36 -7.89 -1.41
CA VAL A 410 34.50 -8.00 -0.50
C VAL A 410 34.28 -7.04 0.67
N VAL A 411 34.33 -7.57 1.89
CA VAL A 411 34.32 -6.78 3.12
C VAL A 411 35.73 -6.75 3.70
N THR A 412 36.27 -5.56 3.91
CA THR A 412 37.61 -5.33 4.48
C THR A 412 37.52 -4.26 5.56
N ASP A 413 38.12 -4.50 6.73
CA ASP A 413 38.02 -3.66 7.91
C ASP A 413 36.55 -3.31 8.27
N GLY A 414 35.63 -4.26 8.06
CA GLY A 414 34.20 -4.08 8.28
C GLY A 414 33.50 -3.14 7.29
N LYS A 415 34.10 -2.85 6.12
CA LYS A 415 33.57 -1.91 5.12
C LYS A 415 33.38 -2.53 3.75
N VAL A 416 32.51 -1.91 2.95
CA VAL A 416 32.27 -2.26 1.55
C VAL A 416 32.26 -1.03 0.65
N ASP A 417 32.79 -1.17 -0.56
CA ASP A 417 32.65 -0.17 -1.62
C ASP A 417 31.19 -0.08 -2.11
N LEU A 418 30.67 1.13 -2.18
CA LEU A 418 29.38 1.41 -2.76
C LEU A 418 29.40 1.23 -4.28
N SER A 419 28.33 0.64 -4.80
CA SER A 419 28.12 0.42 -6.23
C SER A 419 26.81 1.06 -6.69
N GLN A 420 26.65 1.20 -8.01
CA GLN A 420 25.38 1.63 -8.59
C GLN A 420 24.25 0.59 -8.42
N THR A 421 24.61 -0.67 -8.21
CA THR A 421 23.65 -1.73 -7.88
C THR A 421 23.54 -1.90 -6.36
N PRO A 422 22.33 -2.12 -5.81
CA PRO A 422 22.18 -2.43 -4.40
C PRO A 422 22.95 -3.70 -4.04
N ILE A 423 23.41 -3.79 -2.79
CA ILE A 423 24.02 -4.99 -2.26
C ILE A 423 22.99 -5.67 -1.35
N TRP A 424 22.71 -6.95 -1.61
CA TRP A 424 21.87 -7.79 -0.77
C TRP A 424 22.68 -9.03 -0.40
N ILE A 425 23.06 -9.18 0.86
CA ILE A 425 23.82 -10.35 1.35
C ILE A 425 22.91 -11.13 2.29
N SER A 426 22.79 -12.44 2.06
CA SER A 426 22.12 -13.38 2.97
C SER A 426 23.14 -14.43 3.42
N LEU A 427 23.18 -14.73 4.73
CA LEU A 427 24.23 -15.51 5.40
C LEU A 427 23.80 -16.91 5.85
#